data_AF-A0A9D1R9I3-F1
#
_entry.id   AF-A0A9D1R9I3-F1
#
_cell.length_a   1.000
_cell.length_b   1.000
_cell.length_c   1.000
_cell.angle_alpha   90.00
_cell.angle_beta   90.00
_cell.angle_gamma   90.00
#
_symmetry.space_group_name_H-M   'P 1'
#
loop_
_entity.id
_entity.type
_entity.pdbx_description
1 polymer ?
#
loop_
_entity_poly.entity_id
_entity_poly.type
_entity_poly.pdbx_seq_one_letter_code
_entity_poly.pdbx_strand_id
1 'polypeptide(L)'
;MTNSNLSLETLKSENFTLQSRLTAKNRRILEKMFRYIRTFPLDEYHVELIHQDLIGMAKEAELRQESFPGTLGKAPLSFCDDLLLASGQISPPAGRSLLRISSLYYRFIGTFFAIIGLSNIIGQILGFLVGGEIWILKIMSGDKIVLFLYQLFVLAVGILYQLGGDRAKRYSSNSSKSNCCLKWGFFLLLLQIV
;
A
#
# COMPACT_ATOMS: atom_id res chain seq x y z
N MET A 1 -14.02 -28.15 -6.85
CA MET A 1 -14.36 -27.71 -5.49
C MET A 1 -13.38 -28.39 -4.55
N THR A 2 -12.39 -27.64 -4.06
CA THR A 2 -11.17 -28.16 -3.44
C THR A 2 -11.30 -28.26 -1.92
N ASN A 3 -10.52 -29.14 -1.28
CA ASN A 3 -10.49 -29.44 0.16
C ASN A 3 -10.47 -28.20 1.10
N SER A 4 -9.99 -27.04 0.61
CA SER A 4 -9.96 -25.76 1.33
C SER A 4 -11.34 -25.21 1.71
N ASN A 5 -12.36 -25.42 0.86
CA ASN A 5 -13.70 -24.90 1.11
C ASN A 5 -14.43 -25.76 2.15
N LEU A 6 -14.16 -27.06 2.16
CA LEU A 6 -14.69 -27.99 3.15
C LEU A 6 -14.13 -27.66 4.54
N SER A 7 -12.81 -27.37 4.64
CA SER A 7 -12.18 -26.97 5.90
C SER A 7 -12.65 -25.62 6.45
N LEU A 8 -13.06 -24.69 5.58
CA LEU A 8 -13.57 -23.38 5.99
C LEU A 8 -14.96 -23.49 6.61
N GLU A 9 -15.88 -24.22 5.96
CA GLU A 9 -17.24 -24.38 6.45
C GLU A 9 -17.28 -25.17 7.78
N THR A 10 -16.41 -26.17 7.94
CA THR A 10 -16.23 -26.85 9.24
C THR A 10 -15.78 -25.87 10.32
N LEU A 11 -14.79 -25.03 10.03
CA LEU A 11 -14.25 -24.05 10.98
C LEU A 11 -15.31 -23.02 11.40
N LYS A 12 -16.10 -22.51 10.44
CA LYS A 12 -17.23 -21.62 10.73
C LYS A 12 -18.25 -22.26 11.68
N SER A 13 -18.62 -23.52 11.41
CA SER A 13 -19.60 -24.23 12.25
C SER A 13 -19.08 -24.52 13.66
N GLU A 14 -17.78 -24.83 13.79
CA GLU A 14 -17.13 -25.05 15.07
C GLU A 14 -17.07 -23.74 15.87
N ASN A 15 -16.62 -22.65 15.25
CA ASN A 15 -16.57 -21.32 15.87
C ASN A 15 -17.95 -20.87 16.34
N PHE A 16 -18.98 -21.04 15.52
CA PHE A 16 -20.37 -20.73 15.90
C PHE A 16 -20.81 -21.52 17.14
N THR A 17 -20.50 -22.82 17.17
CA THR A 17 -20.83 -23.70 18.29
C THR A 17 -20.08 -23.29 19.57
N LEU A 18 -18.77 -23.04 19.47
CA LEU A 18 -17.95 -22.63 20.60
C LEU A 18 -18.37 -21.26 21.15
N GLN A 19 -18.67 -20.30 20.27
CA GLN A 19 -19.13 -18.97 20.65
C GLN A 19 -20.52 -19.01 21.31
N SER A 20 -21.40 -19.91 20.87
CA SER A 20 -22.73 -20.09 21.48
C SER A 20 -22.68 -20.54 22.95
N ARG A 21 -21.60 -21.23 23.34
CA ARG A 21 -21.38 -21.75 24.70
C ARG A 21 -20.84 -20.71 25.67
N LEU A 22 -20.37 -19.56 25.18
CA LEU A 22 -19.88 -18.46 26.02
C LEU A 22 -21.04 -17.68 26.64
N THR A 23 -20.73 -16.95 27.73
CA THR A 23 -21.68 -16.03 28.34
C THR A 23 -22.11 -14.93 27.37
N ALA A 24 -23.35 -14.45 27.52
CA ALA A 24 -23.91 -13.41 26.64
C ALA A 24 -23.08 -12.11 26.63
N LYS A 25 -22.38 -11.80 27.74
CA LYS A 25 -21.49 -10.64 27.85
C LYS A 25 -20.26 -10.80 26.95
N ASN A 26 -19.56 -11.92 27.05
CA ASN A 26 -18.36 -12.19 26.26
C ASN A 26 -18.69 -12.38 24.78
N ARG A 27 -19.81 -13.03 24.48
CA ARG A 27 -20.32 -13.16 23.10
C ARG A 27 -20.51 -11.80 22.42
N ARG A 28 -21.15 -10.83 23.10
CA ARG A 28 -21.33 -9.47 22.56
C ARG A 28 -20.01 -8.75 22.28
N ILE A 29 -18.97 -8.99 23.09
CA ILE A 29 -17.65 -8.39 22.89
C ILE A 29 -16.97 -9.04 21.68
N LEU A 30 -16.99 -10.37 21.60
CA LEU A 30 -16.48 -11.13 20.46
C LEU A 30 -17.16 -10.74 19.14
N GLU A 31 -18.49 -10.60 19.12
CA GLU A 31 -19.21 -10.15 17.93
C GLU A 31 -18.74 -8.77 17.44
N LYS A 32 -18.44 -7.85 18.36
CA LYS A 32 -17.89 -6.53 18.01
C LYS A 32 -16.48 -6.64 17.43
N MET A 33 -15.61 -7.42 18.07
CA MET A 33 -14.23 -7.66 17.60
C MET A 33 -14.22 -8.33 16.23
N PHE A 34 -15.05 -9.36 16.04
CA PHE A 34 -15.14 -10.10 14.79
C PHE A 34 -15.71 -9.25 13.66
N ARG A 35 -16.77 -8.47 13.94
CA ARG A 35 -17.31 -7.48 12.98
C ARG A 35 -16.24 -6.48 12.57
N TYR A 36 -15.41 -6.04 13.50
CA TYR A 36 -14.29 -5.14 13.23
C TYR A 36 -13.23 -5.80 12.33
N ILE A 37 -12.78 -7.01 12.65
CA ILE A 37 -11.79 -7.75 11.85
C ILE A 37 -12.27 -7.99 10.42
N ARG A 38 -13.56 -8.27 10.21
CA ARG A 38 -14.16 -8.45 8.88
C ARG A 38 -14.16 -7.20 8.00
N THR A 39 -13.91 -6.01 8.56
CA THR A 39 -13.75 -4.79 7.75
C THR A 39 -12.41 -4.76 7.01
N PHE A 40 -11.45 -5.57 7.43
CA PHE A 40 -10.14 -5.68 6.79
C PHE A 40 -10.17 -6.68 5.63
N PRO A 41 -9.39 -6.45 4.57
CA PRO A 41 -9.30 -7.33 3.40
C PRO A 41 -8.41 -8.54 3.70
N LEU A 42 -8.85 -9.38 4.64
CA LEU A 42 -8.22 -10.63 5.02
C LEU A 42 -8.86 -11.81 4.28
N ASP A 43 -8.10 -12.90 4.17
CA ASP A 43 -8.63 -14.18 3.68
C ASP A 43 -9.62 -14.77 4.69
N GLU A 44 -10.72 -15.36 4.19
CA GLU A 44 -11.85 -15.78 5.04
C GLU A 44 -11.46 -16.90 6.01
N TYR A 45 -10.56 -17.79 5.60
CA TYR A 45 -10.00 -18.83 6.48
C TYR A 45 -9.17 -18.24 7.62
N HIS A 46 -8.35 -17.23 7.32
CA HIS A 46 -7.57 -16.53 8.34
C HIS A 46 -8.44 -15.73 9.32
N VAL A 47 -9.52 -15.13 8.83
CA VAL A 47 -10.51 -14.45 9.67
C VAL A 47 -11.13 -15.42 10.68
N GLU A 48 -11.50 -16.63 10.24
CA GLU A 48 -12.04 -17.65 11.13
C GLU A 48 -10.99 -18.27 12.08
N LEU A 49 -9.72 -18.33 11.69
CA LEU A 49 -8.64 -18.74 12.60
C LEU A 49 -8.48 -17.73 13.74
N ILE A 50 -8.45 -16.42 13.43
CA ILE A 50 -8.41 -15.36 14.45
C ILE A 50 -9.67 -15.42 15.34
N HIS A 51 -10.82 -15.72 14.75
CA HIS A 51 -12.07 -15.89 15.50
C HIS A 51 -11.96 -17.02 16.54
N GLN A 52 -11.40 -18.16 16.13
CA GLN A 52 -11.18 -19.31 17.00
C GLN A 52 -10.24 -18.96 18.17
N ASP A 53 -9.14 -18.26 17.91
CA ASP A 53 -8.20 -17.82 18.94
C ASP A 53 -8.86 -16.87 19.95
N LEU A 54 -9.65 -15.91 19.47
CA LEU A 54 -10.40 -14.98 20.32
C LEU A 54 -11.45 -15.70 21.18
N ILE A 55 -12.14 -16.71 20.64
CA ILE A 55 -13.05 -17.57 21.40
C ILE A 55 -12.27 -18.34 22.48
N GLY A 56 -11.09 -18.86 22.16
CA GLY A 56 -10.18 -19.51 23.10
C GLY A 56 -9.81 -18.61 24.28
N MET A 57 -9.38 -17.38 23.99
CA MET A 57 -9.08 -16.36 25.02
C MET A 57 -10.30 -16.00 25.87
N ALA A 58 -11.47 -15.85 25.25
CA ALA A 58 -12.70 -15.56 25.99
C ALA A 58 -13.10 -16.71 26.93
N LYS A 59 -12.92 -17.96 26.49
CA LYS A 59 -13.16 -19.15 27.30
C LYS A 59 -12.19 -19.23 28.48
N GLU A 60 -10.91 -18.93 28.25
CA GLU A 60 -9.89 -18.89 29.30
C GLU A 60 -10.21 -17.83 30.37
N ALA A 61 -10.69 -16.65 29.95
CA ALA A 61 -11.16 -15.61 30.86
C ALA A 61 -12.35 -16.08 31.73
N GLU A 62 -13.31 -16.79 31.14
CA GLU A 62 -14.45 -17.37 31.90
C GLU A 62 -13.99 -18.41 32.92
N LEU A 63 -13.02 -19.27 32.55
CA LEU A 63 -12.46 -20.27 33.47
C LEU A 63 -11.73 -19.63 34.65
N ARG A 64 -11.05 -18.49 34.42
CA ARG A 64 -10.39 -17.70 35.46
C ARG A 64 -11.33 -16.79 36.25
N GLN A 65 -12.63 -16.77 35.90
CA GLN A 65 -13.62 -15.82 36.43
C GLN A 65 -13.20 -14.34 36.26
N GLU A 66 -12.36 -14.07 35.26
CA GLU A 66 -11.91 -12.72 34.92
C GLU A 66 -12.81 -12.09 33.87
N SER A 67 -12.81 -10.76 33.81
CA SER A 67 -13.46 -10.06 32.71
C SER A 67 -12.64 -10.23 31.44
N PHE A 68 -13.28 -10.62 30.32
CA PHE A 68 -12.61 -10.78 29.04
C PHE A 68 -11.79 -9.53 28.61
N PRO A 69 -12.28 -8.28 28.72
CA PRO A 69 -11.46 -7.08 28.47
C PRO A 69 -10.26 -6.94 29.40
N GLY A 70 -10.37 -7.42 30.65
CA GLY A 70 -9.27 -7.43 31.61
C GLY A 70 -8.17 -8.41 31.20
N THR A 71 -8.54 -9.60 30.73
CA THR A 71 -7.58 -10.60 30.21
C THR A 71 -6.85 -10.10 28.94
N LEU A 72 -7.50 -9.26 28.13
CA LEU A 72 -6.85 -8.62 26.97
C LEU A 72 -5.85 -7.51 27.36
N GLY A 73 -5.94 -6.97 28.58
CA GLY A 73 -5.09 -5.89 29.10
C GLY A 73 -5.32 -4.51 28.46
N LYS A 74 -6.27 -4.38 27.52
CA LYS A 74 -6.61 -3.15 26.78
C LYS A 74 -8.01 -3.24 26.20
N ALA A 75 -8.45 -2.16 25.54
CA ALA A 75 -9.75 -2.15 24.87
C ALA A 75 -9.82 -3.25 23.80
N PRO A 76 -10.94 -3.98 23.65
CA PRO A 76 -11.06 -5.08 22.69
C PRO A 76 -10.72 -4.70 21.25
N LEU A 77 -11.04 -3.49 20.81
CA LEU A 77 -10.73 -3.02 19.46
C LEU A 77 -9.24 -2.70 19.28
N SER A 78 -8.59 -2.07 20.26
CA SER A 78 -7.16 -1.80 20.19
C SER A 78 -6.33 -3.09 20.29
N PHE A 79 -6.86 -4.12 20.97
CA PHE A 79 -6.28 -5.45 20.91
C PHE A 79 -6.33 -6.04 19.49
N CYS A 80 -7.46 -5.89 18.79
CA CYS A 80 -7.55 -6.32 17.39
C CYS A 80 -6.52 -5.58 16.52
N ASP A 81 -6.34 -4.27 16.69
CA ASP A 81 -5.34 -3.49 15.93
C ASP A 81 -3.93 -4.09 16.08
N ASP A 82 -3.53 -4.37 17.32
CA ASP A 82 -2.21 -4.95 17.61
C ASP A 82 -2.08 -6.39 17.11
N LEU A 83 -3.15 -7.19 17.20
CA LEU A 83 -3.17 -8.57 16.71
C LEU A 83 -3.03 -8.61 15.18
N LEU A 84 -3.74 -7.71 14.49
CA LEU A 84 -3.65 -7.56 13.04
C LEU A 84 -2.26 -7.06 12.61
N LEU A 85 -1.66 -6.14 13.38
CA LEU A 85 -0.30 -5.64 13.14
C LEU A 85 0.76 -6.73 13.36
N ALA A 86 0.63 -7.51 14.44
CA ALA A 86 1.52 -8.62 14.78
C ALA A 86 1.41 -9.80 13.80
N SER A 87 0.22 -10.07 13.26
CA SER A 87 0.00 -11.15 12.29
C SER A 87 0.76 -10.95 10.97
N GLY A 88 1.23 -9.73 10.68
CA GLY A 88 1.96 -9.40 9.45
C GLY A 88 1.13 -9.53 8.16
N GLN A 89 -0.12 -10.01 8.23
CA GLN A 89 -1.00 -10.20 7.09
C GLN A 89 -1.66 -8.90 6.62
N ILE A 90 -1.84 -7.96 7.56
CA ILE A 90 -2.28 -6.61 7.25
C ILE A 90 -1.05 -5.72 7.26
N SER A 91 -0.61 -5.30 6.06
CA SER A 91 0.05 -4.00 5.96
C SER A 91 -0.98 -2.98 6.45
N PRO A 92 -0.69 -2.20 7.50
CA PRO A 92 -1.67 -1.32 8.12
C PRO A 92 -2.38 -0.46 7.06
N PRO A 93 -3.64 -0.04 7.25
CA PRO A 93 -4.30 0.92 6.36
C PRO A 93 -3.43 2.19 6.16
N ALA A 94 -2.55 2.50 7.13
CA ALA A 94 -1.47 3.47 7.01
C ALA A 94 -0.48 3.17 5.87
N GLY A 95 -0.06 1.92 5.65
CA GLY A 95 0.82 1.55 4.53
C GLY A 95 0.17 1.76 3.16
N ARG A 96 -1.12 1.44 3.01
CA ARG A 96 -1.85 1.69 1.75
C ARG A 96 -2.07 3.18 1.52
N SER A 97 -2.37 3.96 2.56
CA SER A 97 -2.50 5.41 2.43
C SER A 97 -1.14 6.07 2.15
N LEU A 98 -0.06 5.62 2.79
CA LEU A 98 1.32 6.06 2.53
C LEU A 98 1.76 5.76 1.10
N LEU A 99 1.47 4.57 0.56
CA LEU A 99 1.76 4.25 -0.84
C LEU A 99 0.94 5.10 -1.80
N ARG A 100 -0.30 5.44 -1.45
CA ARG A 100 -1.15 6.34 -2.25
C ARG A 100 -0.65 7.79 -2.22
N ILE A 101 -0.21 8.27 -1.06
CA ILE A 101 0.39 9.59 -0.88
C ILE A 101 1.73 9.68 -1.60
N SER A 102 2.58 8.66 -1.45
CA SER A 102 3.85 8.52 -2.16
C SER A 102 3.66 8.48 -3.68
N SER A 103 2.67 7.73 -4.16
CA SER A 103 2.30 7.69 -5.58
C SER A 103 1.89 9.08 -6.09
N LEU A 104 1.09 9.81 -5.31
CA LEU A 104 0.67 11.16 -5.65
C LEU A 104 1.87 12.13 -5.68
N TYR A 105 2.76 12.04 -4.70
CA TYR A 105 4.00 12.82 -4.63
C TYR A 105 4.88 12.61 -5.87
N TYR A 106 5.15 11.34 -6.25
CA TYR A 106 5.95 11.05 -7.45
C TYR A 106 5.27 11.48 -8.76
N ARG A 107 3.93 11.43 -8.84
CA ARG A 107 3.21 11.98 -10.01
C ARG A 107 3.32 13.50 -10.09
N PHE A 108 3.25 14.21 -8.95
CA PHE A 108 3.45 15.65 -8.93
C PHE A 108 4.86 16.04 -9.34
N ILE A 109 5.89 15.40 -8.75
CA ILE A 109 7.30 15.69 -9.08
C ILE A 109 7.58 15.40 -10.56
N GLY A 110 7.11 14.26 -11.08
CA GLY A 110 7.32 13.86 -12.47
C GLY A 110 6.62 14.80 -13.46
N THR A 111 5.41 15.26 -13.14
CA THR A 111 4.68 16.23 -13.96
C THR A 111 5.39 17.59 -14.00
N PHE A 112 5.93 18.04 -12.87
CA PHE A 112 6.69 19.28 -12.80
C PHE A 112 7.95 19.24 -13.69
N PHE A 113 8.75 18.17 -13.58
CA PHE A 113 9.92 17.98 -14.43
C PHE A 113 9.56 17.83 -15.91
N ALA A 114 8.47 17.12 -16.23
CA ALA A 114 8.01 16.97 -17.61
C ALA A 114 7.58 18.31 -18.24
N ILE A 115 6.87 19.16 -17.49
CA ILE A 115 6.45 20.50 -17.96
C ILE A 115 7.66 21.38 -18.23
N ILE A 116 8.62 21.43 -17.31
CA ILE A 116 9.88 22.19 -17.48
C ILE A 116 10.69 21.63 -18.65
N GLY A 117 10.76 20.30 -18.76
CA GLY A 117 11.31 19.55 -19.89
C GLY A 117 10.78 20.07 -21.22
N LEU A 118 9.45 19.94 -21.39
CA LEU A 118 8.74 20.31 -22.61
C LEU A 118 8.81 21.80 -22.92
N SER A 119 8.62 22.68 -21.94
CA SER A 119 8.58 24.13 -22.19
C SER A 119 9.90 24.64 -22.76
N ASN A 120 11.03 24.15 -22.24
CA ASN A 120 12.36 24.51 -22.74
C ASN A 120 12.64 23.91 -24.13
N ILE A 121 12.23 22.66 -24.39
CA ILE A 121 12.38 22.04 -25.72
C ILE A 121 11.56 22.83 -26.75
N ILE A 122 10.31 23.14 -26.43
CA ILE A 122 9.43 23.95 -27.29
C ILE A 122 10.03 25.34 -27.51
N GLY A 123 10.56 25.98 -26.47
CA GLY A 123 11.22 27.28 -26.57
C GLY A 123 12.44 27.26 -27.50
N GLN A 124 13.25 26.20 -27.44
CA GLN A 124 14.38 26.03 -28.36
C GLN A 124 13.93 25.79 -29.80
N ILE A 125 12.89 24.97 -30.02
CA ILE A 125 12.32 24.72 -31.35
C ILE A 125 11.71 25.99 -31.95
N LEU A 126 10.96 26.78 -31.16
CA LEU A 126 10.36 28.03 -31.60
C LEU A 126 11.40 29.11 -31.87
N GLY A 127 12.40 29.27 -31.00
CA GLY A 127 13.52 30.18 -31.23
C GLY A 127 14.30 29.84 -32.50
N PHE A 128 14.41 28.54 -32.82
CA PHE A 128 14.99 28.04 -34.05
C PHE A 128 14.12 28.33 -35.29
N LEU A 129 12.80 28.12 -35.21
CA LEU A 129 11.84 28.41 -36.29
C LEU A 129 11.79 29.90 -36.65
N VAL A 130 11.82 30.78 -35.66
CA VAL A 130 11.83 32.24 -35.85
C VAL A 130 13.20 32.74 -36.33
N GLY A 131 14.28 32.02 -36.01
CA GLY A 131 15.66 32.38 -36.37
C GLY A 131 16.13 31.96 -37.77
N GLY A 132 15.42 31.05 -38.46
CA GLY A 132 15.59 30.82 -39.91
C GLY A 132 16.79 29.99 -40.40
N GLU A 133 17.49 29.23 -39.54
CA GLU A 133 18.70 28.47 -39.94
C GLU A 133 18.44 26.95 -40.06
N ILE A 134 18.16 26.42 -41.26
CA ILE A 134 17.72 25.02 -41.52
C ILE A 134 18.85 23.95 -41.47
N TRP A 135 20.08 24.27 -41.07
CA TRP A 135 21.19 23.30 -41.09
C TRP A 135 21.33 22.50 -39.79
N ILE A 136 20.53 21.43 -39.68
CA ILE A 136 20.37 20.52 -38.52
C ILE A 136 21.69 19.96 -37.93
N LEU A 137 22.83 20.06 -38.61
CA LEU A 137 24.12 19.50 -38.15
C LEU A 137 25.31 20.49 -38.12
N LYS A 138 25.15 21.76 -38.51
CA LYS A 138 26.31 22.68 -38.65
C LYS A 138 26.38 23.83 -37.64
N ILE A 139 25.33 24.07 -36.85
CA ILE A 139 25.19 25.28 -35.99
C ILE A 139 24.85 24.96 -34.52
N MET A 140 24.81 23.70 -34.12
CA MET A 140 24.84 23.44 -32.69
C MET A 140 26.27 23.60 -32.20
N SER A 141 26.62 24.75 -31.61
CA SER A 141 27.80 24.81 -30.75
C SER A 141 27.69 23.68 -29.72
N GLY A 142 28.83 23.08 -29.32
CA GLY A 142 28.83 21.95 -28.39
C GLY A 142 27.95 22.20 -27.16
N ASP A 143 27.94 23.44 -26.66
CA ASP A 143 27.15 23.89 -25.52
C ASP A 143 25.63 23.77 -25.73
N LYS A 144 25.12 24.06 -26.94
CA LYS A 144 23.68 23.96 -27.25
C LYS A 144 23.21 22.51 -27.38
N ILE A 145 24.05 21.62 -27.94
CA ILE A 145 23.79 20.17 -27.92
C ILE A 145 23.73 19.66 -26.48
N VAL A 146 24.68 20.06 -25.63
CA VAL A 146 24.74 19.64 -24.23
C VAL A 146 23.47 20.07 -23.49
N LEU A 147 23.02 21.32 -23.67
CA LEU A 147 21.78 21.81 -23.07
C LEU A 147 20.53 21.08 -23.59
N PHE A 148 20.48 20.76 -24.88
CA PHE A 148 19.37 20.00 -25.46
C PHE A 148 19.32 18.56 -24.93
N LEU A 149 20.48 17.87 -24.86
CA LEU A 149 20.59 16.53 -24.29
C LEU A 149 20.24 16.51 -22.79
N TYR A 150 20.68 17.53 -22.05
CA TYR A 150 20.29 17.70 -20.64
C TYR A 150 18.77 17.83 -20.50
N GLN A 151 18.11 18.59 -21.37
CA GLN A 151 16.66 18.75 -21.31
C GLN A 151 15.89 17.46 -21.64
N LEU A 152 16.40 16.66 -22.58
CA LEU A 152 15.87 15.31 -22.85
C LEU A 152 16.05 14.39 -21.64
N PHE A 153 17.19 14.48 -20.96
CA PHE A 153 17.43 13.73 -19.73
C PHE A 153 16.43 14.11 -18.62
N VAL A 154 16.21 15.41 -18.39
CA VAL A 154 15.20 15.91 -17.42
C VAL A 154 13.80 15.40 -17.74
N LEU A 155 13.43 15.38 -19.02
CA LEU A 155 12.14 14.85 -19.47
C LEU A 155 12.03 13.34 -19.25
N ALA A 156 13.09 12.57 -19.54
CA ALA A 156 13.15 11.14 -19.28
C ALA A 156 13.03 10.82 -17.77
N VAL A 157 13.69 11.58 -16.91
CA VAL A 157 13.58 11.48 -15.46
C VAL A 157 12.14 11.77 -15.02
N GLY A 158 11.51 12.83 -15.54
CA GLY A 158 10.10 13.15 -15.27
C GLY A 158 9.14 11.99 -15.61
N ILE A 159 9.34 11.34 -16.76
CA ILE A 159 8.56 10.16 -17.18
C ILE A 159 8.79 8.97 -16.24
N LEU A 160 10.03 8.72 -15.82
CA LEU A 160 10.36 7.65 -14.87
C LEU A 160 9.65 7.85 -13.52
N TYR A 161 9.57 9.09 -13.02
CA TYR A 161 8.81 9.39 -11.80
C TYR A 161 7.30 9.16 -11.97
N GLN A 162 6.72 9.49 -13.13
CA GLN A 162 5.32 9.16 -13.41
C GLN A 162 5.07 7.65 -13.46
N LEU A 163 5.95 6.89 -14.12
CA LEU A 163 5.89 5.42 -14.16
C LEU A 163 6.03 4.81 -12.76
N GLY A 164 6.90 5.37 -11.93
CA GLY A 164 7.05 5.01 -10.52
C GLY A 164 5.77 5.25 -9.72
N GLY A 165 5.16 6.42 -9.88
CA GLY A 165 3.89 6.78 -9.25
C GLY A 165 2.75 5.83 -9.65
N ASP A 166 2.61 5.50 -10.93
CA ASP A 166 1.58 4.58 -11.43
C ASP A 166 1.80 3.14 -10.97
N ARG A 167 3.06 2.72 -10.83
CA ARG A 167 3.42 1.43 -10.22
C ARG A 167 3.06 1.41 -8.74
N ALA A 168 3.42 2.44 -7.98
CA ALA A 168 3.07 2.55 -6.56
C ALA A 168 1.54 2.49 -6.34
N LYS A 169 0.75 3.15 -7.19
CA LYS A 169 -0.72 3.07 -7.17
C LYS A 169 -1.22 1.64 -7.41
N ARG A 170 -0.69 0.94 -8.42
CA ARG A 170 -1.05 -0.44 -8.75
C ARG A 170 -0.64 -1.44 -7.66
N TYR A 171 0.45 -1.19 -6.95
CA TYR A 171 0.87 -2.05 -5.84
C TYR A 171 0.11 -1.79 -4.54
N SER A 172 -0.49 -0.60 -4.37
CA SER A 172 -1.36 -0.32 -3.21
C SER A 172 -2.59 -1.23 -3.11
N SER A 173 -3.02 -1.84 -4.23
CA SER A 173 -4.14 -2.79 -4.25
C SER A 173 -3.71 -4.25 -4.08
N ASN A 174 -2.42 -4.59 -4.17
CA ASN A 174 -1.95 -5.97 -4.15
C ASN A 174 -0.69 -6.15 -3.27
N SER A 175 -0.90 -6.66 -2.04
CA SER A 175 0.10 -6.83 -0.98
C SER A 175 1.32 -7.67 -1.39
N SER A 176 1.12 -8.69 -2.25
CA SER A 176 2.17 -9.62 -2.69
C SER A 176 3.36 -8.97 -3.40
N LYS A 177 3.20 -7.75 -3.93
CA LYS A 177 4.23 -7.04 -4.71
C LYS A 177 4.88 -5.88 -3.98
N SER A 178 4.63 -5.74 -2.66
CA SER A 178 5.15 -4.65 -1.82
C SER A 178 6.68 -4.54 -1.83
N ASN A 179 7.41 -5.66 -1.72
CA ASN A 179 8.88 -5.68 -1.76
C ASN A 179 9.47 -5.14 -3.08
N CYS A 180 8.78 -5.35 -4.21
CA CYS A 180 9.20 -4.80 -5.49
C CYS A 180 9.00 -3.28 -5.52
N CYS A 181 7.89 -2.79 -4.96
CA CYS A 181 7.61 -1.36 -4.86
C CYS A 181 8.64 -0.61 -4.00
N LEU A 182 9.08 -1.21 -2.88
CA LEU A 182 10.11 -0.63 -2.01
C LEU A 182 11.46 -0.48 -2.74
N LYS A 183 11.87 -1.49 -3.52
CA LYS A 183 13.09 -1.42 -4.34
C LYS A 183 13.03 -0.30 -5.37
N TRP A 184 11.90 -0.14 -6.06
CA TRP A 184 11.70 0.95 -7.02
C TRP A 184 11.63 2.32 -6.35
N GLY A 185 10.99 2.43 -5.18
CA GLY A 185 10.96 3.66 -4.40
C GLY A 185 12.34 4.08 -3.94
N PHE A 186 13.15 3.15 -3.43
CA PHE A 186 14.53 3.42 -3.03
C PHE A 186 15.40 3.86 -4.23
N PHE A 187 15.24 3.21 -5.38
CA PHE A 187 15.93 3.60 -6.61
C PHE A 187 15.58 5.04 -7.05
N LEU A 188 14.31 5.42 -7.01
CA LEU A 188 13.87 6.78 -7.38
C LEU A 188 14.31 7.85 -6.37
N LEU A 189 14.44 7.51 -5.09
CA LEU A 189 14.99 8.42 -4.09
C LEU A 189 16.50 8.63 -4.28
N LEU A 190 17.24 7.56 -4.59
CA LEU A 190 18.66 7.68 -4.92
C LEU A 190 18.90 8.51 -6.18
N LEU A 191 18.05 8.34 -7.20
CA LEU A 191 18.10 9.14 -8.44
C LEU A 191 17.86 10.64 -8.20
N GLN A 192 17.20 11.02 -7.10
CA GLN A 192 16.96 12.42 -6.75
C GLN A 192 18.18 13.09 -6.09
N ILE A 193 19.12 12.29 -5.56
CA ILE A 193 20.32 12.75 -4.85
C ILE A 193 21.51 12.94 -5.80
N VAL A 194 21.45 12.30 -6.98
CA VAL A 194 22.47 12.35 -8.05
C VAL A 194 22.12 13.43 -9.06
#